data_AF-A0A7S8FDC2-F1
#
_entry.id   AF-A0A7S8FDC2-F1
#
_cell.length_a   1.000
_cell.length_b   1.000
_cell.length_c   1.000
_cell.angle_alpha   90.00
_cell.angle_beta   90.00
_cell.angle_gamma   90.00
#
_symmetry.space_group_name_H-M   'P 1'
#
loop_
_entity.id
_entity.type
_entity.pdbx_description
1 polymer ?
#
loop_
_entity_poly.entity_id
_entity_poly.type
_entity_poly.pdbx_seq_one_letter_code
_entity_poly.pdbx_strand_id
1 'polypeptide(L)'
;MLEKKALDVQVLHVAPLTSIADYLVIGSAESDRQTRAVADSIVDELSRIGQRPLSIEGTASGQWVLIDFGDVVAHVMREDSRSHYALERLWNDAQRVRIPDESSTPIAPPKRRLVRKASPQKTV
;
A
#
# COMPACT_ATOMS: atom_id res chain seq x y z
N MET A 1 -4.01 -7.68 -4.88
CA MET A 1 -5.10 -7.70 -3.86
C MET A 1 -6.37 -8.32 -4.40
N LEU A 2 -7.02 -7.72 -5.42
CA LEU A 2 -8.30 -8.22 -5.96
C LEU A 2 -8.21 -9.65 -6.50
N GLU A 3 -7.13 -10.02 -7.18
CA GLU A 3 -6.91 -11.40 -7.65
C GLU A 3 -6.94 -12.45 -6.52
N LYS A 4 -6.50 -12.06 -5.32
CA LYS A 4 -6.53 -12.91 -4.11
C LYS A 4 -7.79 -12.69 -3.26
N LYS A 5 -8.83 -12.10 -3.88
CA LYS A 5 -10.16 -11.86 -3.29
C LYS A 5 -10.11 -11.06 -2.00
N ALA A 6 -9.18 -10.11 -1.89
CA ALA A 6 -9.19 -9.17 -0.78
C ALA A 6 -10.48 -8.33 -0.81
N LEU A 7 -11.04 -8.10 0.37
CA LEU A 7 -12.29 -7.37 0.58
C LEU A 7 -12.03 -5.88 0.84
N ASP A 8 -13.00 -5.04 0.50
CA ASP A 8 -13.00 -3.59 0.76
C ASP A 8 -11.64 -2.92 0.46
N VAL A 9 -11.11 -3.17 -0.73
CA VAL A 9 -9.81 -2.61 -1.13
C VAL A 9 -9.98 -1.11 -1.38
N GLN A 10 -9.26 -0.29 -0.62
CA GLN A 10 -9.26 1.16 -0.75
C GLN A 10 -7.85 1.66 -1.06
N VAL A 11 -7.76 2.62 -1.97
CA VAL A 11 -6.53 3.35 -2.30
C VAL A 11 -6.71 4.80 -1.87
N LEU A 12 -5.84 5.28 -1.01
CA LEU A 12 -5.89 6.63 -0.43
C LEU A 12 -4.66 7.42 -0.90
N HIS A 13 -4.89 8.58 -1.49
CA HIS A 13 -3.83 9.54 -1.81
C HIS A 13 -3.57 10.40 -0.56
N VAL A 14 -2.46 10.10 0.11
CA VAL A 14 -2.09 10.67 1.42
C VAL A 14 -0.94 11.68 1.35
N ALA A 15 -0.26 11.79 0.19
CA ALA A 15 0.82 12.75 -0.05
C ALA A 15 0.51 14.20 0.39
N PRO A 16 -0.73 14.73 0.23
CA PRO A 16 -1.05 16.09 0.68
C PRO A 16 -1.15 16.23 2.21
N LEU A 17 -1.35 15.13 2.92
CA LEU A 17 -1.61 15.09 4.36
C LEU A 17 -0.36 14.72 5.17
N THR A 18 0.57 13.97 4.56
CA THR A 18 1.76 13.47 5.25
C THR A 18 2.93 13.30 4.28
N SER A 19 4.16 13.37 4.80
CA SER A 19 5.38 13.06 4.06
C SER A 19 5.80 11.59 4.15
N ILE A 20 5.01 10.74 4.82
CA ILE A 20 5.37 9.34 5.07
C ILE A 20 5.31 8.51 3.78
N ALA A 21 4.27 8.70 2.97
CA ALA A 21 4.05 7.99 1.70
C ALA A 21 3.19 8.84 0.77
N ASP A 22 3.17 8.52 -0.52
CA ASP A 22 2.27 9.16 -1.47
C ASP A 22 0.89 8.47 -1.48
N TYR A 23 0.87 7.13 -1.35
CA TYR A 23 -0.35 6.33 -1.33
C TYR A 23 -0.39 5.31 -0.19
N LEU A 24 -1.58 5.13 0.37
CA LEU A 24 -1.91 4.04 1.29
C LEU A 24 -2.90 3.11 0.60
N VAL A 25 -2.61 1.81 0.56
CA VAL A 25 -3.52 0.79 0.03
C VAL A 25 -3.96 -0.09 1.18
N ILE A 26 -5.26 -0.20 1.43
CA ILE A 26 -5.82 -0.99 2.53
C ILE A 26 -6.69 -2.08 1.94
N GLY A 27 -6.51 -3.33 2.37
CA GLY A 27 -7.35 -4.45 1.99
C GLY A 27 -7.66 -5.37 3.18
N SER A 28 -8.84 -5.96 3.17
CA SER A 28 -9.30 -6.90 4.18
C SER A 28 -9.23 -8.36 3.71
N ALA A 29 -9.11 -9.27 4.67
CA ALA A 29 -9.14 -10.71 4.45
C ALA A 29 -9.97 -11.42 5.54
N GLU A 30 -10.59 -12.54 5.17
CA GLU A 30 -11.45 -13.33 6.06
C GLU A 30 -10.64 -14.25 6.99
N SER A 31 -9.39 -14.57 6.63
CA SER A 31 -8.52 -15.49 7.39
C SER A 31 -7.06 -15.10 7.32
N ASP A 32 -6.27 -15.54 8.30
CA ASP A 32 -4.84 -15.22 8.36
C ASP A 32 -4.07 -15.83 7.18
N ARG A 33 -4.56 -16.96 6.67
CA ARG A 33 -4.04 -17.59 5.46
C ARG A 33 -4.26 -16.68 4.26
N GLN A 34 -5.45 -16.10 4.12
CA GLN A 34 -5.75 -15.18 3.03
C GLN A 34 -4.95 -13.89 3.16
N THR A 35 -4.80 -13.32 4.37
CA THR A 35 -3.95 -12.14 4.59
C THR A 35 -2.53 -12.37 4.05
N ARG A 36 -1.91 -13.50 4.42
CA ARG A 36 -0.58 -13.88 3.92
C ARG A 36 -0.57 -14.07 2.41
N ALA A 37 -1.55 -14.81 1.86
CA ALA A 37 -1.63 -15.05 0.42
C ALA A 37 -1.79 -13.75 -0.40
N VAL A 38 -2.54 -12.77 0.11
CA VAL A 38 -2.68 -11.44 -0.51
C VAL A 38 -1.35 -10.69 -0.44
N ALA A 39 -0.67 -10.71 0.71
CA ALA A 39 0.62 -10.06 0.90
C ALA A 39 1.72 -10.67 0.00
N ASP A 40 1.85 -11.99 -0.01
CA ASP A 40 2.81 -12.72 -0.85
C ASP A 40 2.56 -12.40 -2.33
N SER A 41 1.30 -12.40 -2.76
CA SER A 41 0.94 -12.04 -4.14
C SER A 41 1.34 -10.60 -4.50
N ILE A 42 1.22 -9.64 -3.59
CA ILE A 42 1.66 -8.26 -3.84
C ILE A 42 3.17 -8.23 -4.05
N VAL A 43 3.92 -8.89 -3.17
CA VAL A 43 5.38 -8.94 -3.24
C VAL A 43 5.83 -9.64 -4.51
N ASP A 44 5.22 -10.77 -4.87
CA ASP A 44 5.56 -11.55 -6.06
C ASP A 44 5.31 -10.76 -7.35
N GLU A 45 4.16 -10.10 -7.49
CA GLU A 45 3.85 -9.34 -8.70
C GLU A 45 4.76 -8.11 -8.86
N LEU A 46 4.99 -7.36 -7.78
CA LEU A 46 5.88 -6.19 -7.83
C LEU A 46 7.33 -6.59 -8.05
N SER A 47 7.74 -7.73 -7.51
CA SER A 47 9.06 -8.31 -7.72
C SER A 47 9.34 -8.61 -9.20
N ARG A 48 8.33 -9.05 -9.96
CA ARG A 48 8.48 -9.34 -11.41
C ARG A 48 8.77 -8.09 -12.24
N ILE A 49 8.35 -6.91 -11.76
CA ILE A 49 8.66 -5.62 -12.39
C ILE A 49 9.87 -4.91 -11.75
N GLY A 50 10.64 -5.64 -10.94
CA GLY A 50 11.86 -5.13 -10.31
C GLY A 50 11.64 -4.26 -9.07
N GLN A 51 10.41 -4.19 -8.54
CA GLN A 51 10.08 -3.45 -7.34
C GLN A 51 10.12 -4.38 -6.12
N ARG A 52 10.99 -4.07 -5.16
CA ARG A 52 11.11 -4.81 -3.90
C ARG A 52 10.59 -3.95 -2.74
N PRO A 53 9.93 -4.55 -1.75
CA PRO A 53 9.55 -3.82 -0.55
C PRO A 53 10.80 -3.42 0.23
N LEU A 54 10.74 -2.25 0.87
CA LEU A 54 11.71 -1.77 1.84
C LEU A 54 11.60 -2.56 3.15
N SER A 55 10.37 -2.86 3.56
CA SER A 55 10.09 -3.69 4.74
C SER A 55 8.78 -4.46 4.57
N ILE A 56 8.69 -5.58 5.28
CA ILE A 56 7.46 -6.38 5.44
C ILE A 56 7.35 -6.73 6.92
N GLU A 57 6.20 -6.44 7.52
CA GLU A 57 5.93 -6.69 8.93
C GLU A 57 4.65 -7.50 9.12
N GLY A 58 4.57 -8.32 10.17
CA GLY A 58 3.34 -9.01 10.56
C GLY A 58 3.00 -10.31 9.80
N THR A 59 3.82 -10.74 8.83
CA THR A 59 3.62 -11.98 8.06
C THR A 59 3.50 -13.23 8.93
N ALA A 60 4.22 -13.29 10.04
CA ALA A 60 4.22 -14.45 10.93
C ALA A 60 2.83 -14.70 11.55
N SER A 61 2.13 -13.67 12.02
CA SER A 61 0.78 -13.81 12.58
C SER A 61 -0.29 -13.85 11.48
N GLY A 62 -0.10 -13.12 10.37
CA GLY A 62 -1.08 -13.00 9.30
C GLY A 62 -2.38 -12.30 9.72
N GLN A 63 -2.43 -11.72 10.91
CA GLN A 63 -3.57 -10.93 11.37
C GLN A 63 -3.59 -9.56 10.68
N TRP A 64 -2.40 -9.00 10.51
CA TRP A 64 -2.16 -7.76 9.80
C TRP A 64 -0.75 -7.80 9.25
N VAL A 65 -0.62 -7.66 7.93
CA VAL A 65 0.64 -7.52 7.21
C VAL A 65 0.76 -6.09 6.68
N LEU A 66 1.88 -5.45 6.99
CA LEU A 66 2.27 -4.15 6.43
C LEU A 66 3.41 -4.39 5.44
N ILE A 67 3.29 -3.80 4.25
CA ILE A 67 4.32 -3.86 3.21
C ILE A 67 4.65 -2.44 2.79
N ASP A 68 5.90 -2.04 2.97
CA ASP A 68 6.38 -0.70 2.66
C ASP A 68 7.20 -0.71 1.36
N PHE A 69 6.85 0.14 0.40
CA PHE A 69 7.60 0.40 -0.83
C PHE A 69 8.17 1.83 -0.89
N GLY A 70 8.11 2.59 0.21
CA GLY A 70 8.50 3.99 0.30
C GLY A 70 7.37 4.93 -0.14
N ASP A 71 7.12 4.99 -1.45
CA ASP A 71 6.07 5.88 -2.00
C ASP A 71 4.66 5.30 -1.80
N VAL A 72 4.56 3.98 -1.62
CA VAL A 72 3.29 3.25 -1.43
C VAL A 72 3.41 2.31 -0.25
N VAL A 73 2.44 2.37 0.67
CA VAL A 73 2.36 1.44 1.80
C VAL A 73 1.08 0.62 1.69
N ALA A 74 1.20 -0.70 1.69
CA ALA A 74 0.07 -1.62 1.65
C ALA A 74 -0.19 -2.23 3.03
N HIS A 75 -1.44 -2.16 3.45
CA HIS A 75 -1.97 -2.77 4.66
C HIS A 75 -2.95 -3.87 4.26
N VAL A 76 -2.64 -5.11 4.65
CA VAL A 76 -3.55 -6.26 4.49
C VAL A 76 -3.86 -6.79 5.86
N MET A 77 -5.13 -6.80 6.27
CA MET A 77 -5.50 -7.23 7.62
C MET A 77 -6.80 -8.00 7.66
N ARG A 78 -7.03 -8.72 8.75
CA ARG A 78 -8.31 -9.35 9.01
C ARG A 78 -9.42 -8.29 9.16
N GLU A 79 -10.64 -8.63 8.77
CA GLU A 79 -11.80 -7.73 8.91
C GLU A 79 -12.05 -7.28 10.36
N ASP A 80 -11.85 -8.18 11.33
CA ASP A 80 -11.94 -7.89 12.76
C ASP A 80 -10.87 -6.88 13.19
N SER A 81 -9.64 -7.05 12.72
CA SER A 81 -8.52 -6.15 12.95
C SER A 81 -8.79 -4.77 12.35
N ARG A 82 -9.28 -4.69 11.10
CA ARG A 82 -9.66 -3.42 10.48
C ARG A 82 -10.74 -2.69 11.27
N SER A 83 -11.74 -3.42 11.74
CA SER A 83 -12.83 -2.87 12.56
C SER A 83 -12.34 -2.36 13.92
N HIS A 84 -11.41 -3.09 14.56
CA HIS A 84 -10.85 -2.73 15.85
C HIS A 84 -9.95 -1.48 15.78
N TYR A 85 -9.03 -1.44 14.82
CA TYR A 85 -8.06 -0.35 14.71
C TYR A 85 -8.59 0.87 13.94
N ALA A 86 -9.59 0.67 13.07
CA ALA A 86 -10.29 1.73 12.34
C ALA A 86 -9.35 2.76 11.68
N LEU A 87 -8.25 2.30 11.07
CA LEU A 87 -7.18 3.16 10.51
C LEU A 87 -7.68 4.19 9.51
N GLU A 88 -8.77 3.87 8.81
CA GLU A 88 -9.39 4.76 7.83
C GLU A 88 -9.86 6.07 8.46
N ARG A 89 -10.14 6.08 9.77
CA ARG A 89 -10.48 7.31 10.51
C ARG A 89 -9.33 8.30 10.54
N LEU A 90 -8.09 7.81 10.57
CA LEU A 90 -6.88 8.67 10.52
C LEU A 90 -6.72 9.33 9.15
N TRP A 91 -7.24 8.69 8.10
CA TRP A 91 -7.08 9.11 6.71
C TRP A 91 -8.40 9.56 6.09
N ASN A 92 -9.36 10.01 6.90
CA ASN A 92 -10.68 10.35 6.39
C ASN A 92 -10.68 11.56 5.43
N ASP A 93 -9.69 12.45 5.60
CA ASP A 93 -9.43 13.60 4.72
C ASP A 93 -8.64 13.23 3.46
N ALA A 94 -8.18 11.98 3.34
CA ALA A 94 -7.43 11.52 2.18
C ALA A 94 -8.37 11.31 0.99
N GLN A 95 -7.92 11.74 -0.19
CA GLN A 95 -8.67 11.49 -1.40
C GLN A 95 -8.64 10.00 -1.74
N ARG A 96 -9.83 9.39 -1.85
CA ARG A 96 -9.98 8.01 -2.34
C ARG A 96 -9.73 7.96 -3.84
N VAL A 97 -8.77 7.15 -4.27
CA VAL A 97 -8.48 6.88 -5.67
C VAL A 97 -9.36 5.72 -6.12
N ARG A 98 -10.10 5.93 -7.23
CA ARG A 98 -10.95 4.89 -7.80
C ARG A 98 -10.07 3.76 -8.35
N ILE A 99 -10.37 2.54 -7.93
CA ILE A 99 -9.82 1.34 -8.55
C ILE A 99 -10.63 1.08 -9.83
N PRO A 100 -10.00 0.98 -11.01
CA PRO A 100 -10.69 0.61 -12.23
C PRO A 100 -11.32 -0.76 -12.05
N ASP A 101 -12.58 -0.92 -12.46
CA ASP A 101 -13.16 -2.25 -12.69
C ASP A 101 -12.30 -2.95 -13.75
N GLU A 102 -12.18 -4.30 -13.71
CA GLU A 102 -11.35 -5.09 -14.66
C GLU A 102 -11.66 -4.80 -16.15
N SER A 103 -12.77 -4.11 -16.44
CA SER A 103 -13.17 -3.63 -17.76
C SER A 103 -12.67 -2.23 -18.16
N SER A 104 -11.89 -1.54 -17.32
CA SER A 104 -11.43 -0.16 -17.57
C SER A 104 -9.89 -0.05 -17.66
N THR A 105 -9.45 0.57 -18.77
CA THR A 105 -8.07 0.75 -19.26
C THR A 105 -7.04 1.17 -18.19
N PRO A 106 -5.74 0.76 -18.32
CA PRO A 106 -4.71 0.96 -17.31
C PRO A 106 -4.58 2.38 -16.76
N ILE A 107 -4.43 2.45 -15.43
CA ILE A 107 -4.10 3.65 -14.67
C ILE A 107 -2.75 4.18 -15.18
N ALA A 108 -2.74 5.41 -15.71
CA ALA A 108 -1.50 6.06 -16.09
C ALA A 108 -0.60 6.20 -14.85
N PRO A 109 0.70 5.87 -14.94
CA PRO A 109 1.58 5.92 -13.79
C PRO A 109 1.64 7.35 -13.21
N PRO A 110 1.64 7.50 -11.87
CA PRO A 110 1.77 8.80 -11.25
C PRO A 110 3.09 9.46 -11.68
N LYS A 111 3.05 10.77 -11.95
CA LYS A 111 4.22 11.53 -12.38
C LYS A 111 5.26 11.53 -11.26
N ARG A 112 6.32 10.75 -11.43
CA ARG A 112 7.45 10.68 -10.48
C ARG A 112 8.01 12.08 -10.23
N ARG A 113 7.93 12.57 -9.00
CA ARG A 113 8.55 13.84 -8.59
C ARG A 113 10.07 13.63 -8.56
N LEU A 114 10.82 14.32 -9.41
CA LEU A 114 12.28 14.31 -9.36
C LEU A 114 12.73 14.89 -8.01
N VAL A 115 13.34 14.06 -7.16
CA VAL A 115 14.07 14.52 -5.99
C VAL A 115 15.25 15.37 -6.48
N ARG A 116 15.24 16.67 -6.16
CA ARG A 116 16.41 17.53 -6.36
C ARG A 116 17.52 17.05 -5.42
N LYS A 117 18.61 16.49 -5.97
CA LYS A 117 19.83 16.17 -5.20
C LYS A 117 20.39 17.47 -4.62
N ALA A 118 20.50 17.56 -3.28
CA ALA A 118 21.30 18.60 -2.64
C ALA A 118 22.78 18.38 -2.98
N SER A 119 23.42 19.41 -3.53
CA SER A 119 24.86 19.40 -3.82
C SER A 119 25.65 19.49 -2.51
N PRO A 120 26.77 18.74 -2.35
CA PRO A 120 27.60 18.86 -1.15
C PRO A 120 28.32 20.21 -1.16
N GLN A 121 28.11 21.01 -0.11
CA GLN A 121 28.91 22.19 0.16
C GLN A 121 30.34 21.72 0.49
N LYS A 122 31.31 22.13 -0.34
CA LYS A 122 32.73 21.99 -0.02
C LYS A 122 33.07 23.01 1.06
N THR A 123 33.45 22.55 2.25
CA THR A 123 34.13 23.38 3.24
C THR A 123 35.63 23.39 2.90
N VAL A 124 36.18 24.61 2.84
CA VAL A 124 37.60 24.94 2.60
C VAL A 124 38.45 24.59 3.80
#